data_AF-A0A7I8EKN6-F1
#
_entry.id   AF-A0A7I8EKN6-F1
#
_cell.length_a   1.000
_cell.length_b   1.000
_cell.length_c   1.000
_cell.angle_alpha   90.00
_cell.angle_beta   90.00
_cell.angle_gamma   90.00
#
_symmetry.space_group_name_H-M   'P 1'
#
loop_
_entity.id
_entity.type
_entity.pdbx_description
1 polymer ?
#
loop_
_entity_poly.entity_id
_entity_poly.type
_entity_poly.pdbx_seq_one_letter_code
_entity_poly.pdbx_strand_id
1 'polypeptide(L)'
;MSGYVNADGSGLVGGLAAGGIGQALQVDGAGNLKTTVGSGVGVDGGNGSGFVAETLYLFNNGGPGNNNFDRKRELQGKGITFYTITGGASVSSTSLTLAAASGLLPGTPLLLVGGGYTETVYVSGSYTVGSTTIPLQTGIVYAGHTGAFWDVYAPQGPQLGGLLATGIDAVANVIIDPNAGNYYIVRSASQDGCVGSNIPLCSPALYNGSTLDRVNGVNGALSTQDWVRQLLWQGHAYCAHSGLQSSAAGTNDYALSIFNPTASGKNIMLYSLHIAASGTMIAKIKATSSDPAYASAATVSNQRAGSGASAIASNCTCATSNTSNSGPYIQSEISSGPTELLPNNQVLLLPAGSNNGITLFLETVASGTYSITAHYIEY
;
A
#
# COMPACT_ATOMS: atom_id res chain seq x y z
N MET A 1 -11.90 44.16 40.04
CA MET A 1 -11.48 42.88 39.42
C MET A 1 -10.24 42.40 40.12
N SER A 2 -10.42 41.66 41.21
CA SER A 2 -9.41 40.92 41.94
C SER A 2 -9.53 39.46 41.50
N GLY A 3 -8.58 38.96 40.73
CA GLY A 3 -8.51 37.55 40.36
C GLY A 3 -8.16 36.71 41.58
N TYR A 4 -8.94 35.67 41.86
CA TYR A 4 -8.65 34.70 42.90
C TYR A 4 -7.46 33.83 42.44
N VAL A 5 -6.37 33.92 43.17
CA VAL A 5 -5.17 33.10 43.03
C VAL A 5 -5.04 32.26 44.30
N ASN A 6 -4.73 30.98 44.17
CA ASN A 6 -4.41 30.11 45.30
C ASN A 6 -3.12 30.59 46.00
N ALA A 7 -2.90 30.14 47.24
CA ALA A 7 -1.71 30.50 48.04
C ALA A 7 -0.37 29.98 47.47
N ASP A 8 -0.42 29.11 46.45
CA ASP A 8 0.72 28.69 45.65
C ASP A 8 0.89 29.48 44.33
N GLY A 9 -0.03 30.42 44.04
CA GLY A 9 0.00 31.27 42.84
C GLY A 9 -0.79 30.76 41.63
N SER A 10 -1.58 29.68 41.72
CA SER A 10 -2.42 29.21 40.60
C SER A 10 -3.86 29.76 40.59
N GLY A 11 -4.39 30.14 39.43
CA GLY A 11 -5.82 30.44 39.20
C GLY A 11 -6.30 29.80 37.90
N LEU A 12 -6.62 28.50 37.94
CA LEU A 12 -6.99 27.67 36.77
C LEU A 12 -8.52 27.43 36.74
N VAL A 13 -9.24 28.22 35.93
CA VAL A 13 -10.63 27.93 35.52
C VAL A 13 -10.64 27.76 34.00
N GLY A 14 -10.56 26.51 33.55
CA GLY A 14 -10.64 26.16 32.13
C GLY A 14 -12.09 25.87 31.72
N GLY A 15 -12.68 26.79 30.96
CA GLY A 15 -13.90 26.55 30.17
C GLY A 15 -15.22 26.84 30.90
N LEU A 16 -15.92 27.89 30.45
CA LEU A 16 -17.32 28.16 30.81
C LEU A 16 -18.24 27.22 30.02
N ALA A 17 -19.10 26.46 30.69
CA ALA A 17 -20.28 25.89 30.03
C ALA A 17 -21.21 27.05 29.59
N ALA A 18 -22.01 26.86 28.53
CA ALA A 18 -22.82 27.93 27.93
C ALA A 18 -23.82 28.63 28.89
N GLY A 19 -24.05 28.09 30.09
CA GLY A 19 -24.85 28.70 31.16
C GLY A 19 -24.07 29.53 32.20
N GLY A 20 -22.76 29.78 32.01
CA GLY A 20 -21.97 30.63 32.91
C GLY A 20 -21.50 29.96 34.22
N ILE A 21 -21.62 28.64 34.34
CA ILE A 21 -21.13 27.87 35.49
C ILE A 21 -19.68 27.47 35.22
N GLY A 22 -18.74 27.91 36.07
CA GLY A 22 -17.35 27.47 36.00
C GLY A 22 -17.21 26.03 36.47
N GLN A 23 -16.65 25.15 35.63
CA GLN A 23 -16.25 23.81 36.07
C GLN A 23 -14.85 23.88 36.70
N ALA A 24 -14.79 23.68 38.02
CA ALA A 24 -13.52 23.38 38.67
C ALA A 24 -13.08 21.97 38.24
N LEU A 25 -11.85 21.86 37.73
CA LEU A 25 -11.18 20.60 37.50
C LEU A 25 -11.17 19.80 38.81
N GLN A 26 -11.94 18.72 38.89
CA GLN A 26 -11.97 17.88 40.09
C GLN A 26 -10.67 17.10 40.17
N VAL A 27 -10.04 17.07 41.34
CA VAL A 27 -8.90 16.18 41.63
C VAL A 27 -9.34 15.06 42.58
N ASP A 28 -8.71 13.89 42.51
CA ASP A 28 -8.94 12.80 43.45
C ASP A 28 -8.20 13.04 44.79
N GLY A 29 -8.37 12.11 45.74
CA GLY A 29 -7.73 12.18 47.07
C GLY A 29 -6.19 12.11 47.05
N ALA A 30 -5.58 11.84 45.90
CA ALA A 30 -4.14 11.85 45.67
C ALA A 30 -3.67 13.10 44.89
N GLY A 31 -4.58 14.01 44.53
CA GLY A 31 -4.28 15.24 43.80
C GLY A 31 -4.23 15.09 42.27
N ASN A 32 -4.66 13.96 41.71
CA ASN A 32 -4.70 13.77 40.25
C ASN A 32 -5.99 14.31 39.66
N LEU A 33 -5.92 14.88 38.45
CA LEU A 33 -7.11 15.33 37.73
C LEU A 33 -8.07 14.15 37.44
N LYS A 34 -9.32 14.25 37.94
CA LYS A 34 -10.41 13.36 37.54
C LYS A 34 -10.86 13.71 36.12
N THR A 35 -10.26 13.05 35.14
CA THR A 35 -10.82 13.02 33.79
C THR A 35 -11.92 11.95 33.75
N THR A 36 -13.18 12.35 33.67
CA THR A 36 -14.22 11.42 33.21
C THR A 36 -13.97 11.22 31.72
N VAL A 37 -13.42 10.06 31.34
CA VAL A 37 -13.40 9.65 29.93
C VAL A 37 -14.84 9.72 29.45
N GLY A 38 -15.10 10.63 28.50
CA GLY A 38 -16.42 10.77 27.91
C GLY A 38 -16.86 9.40 27.42
N SER A 39 -17.87 8.84 28.08
CA SER A 39 -18.54 7.63 27.64
C SER A 39 -19.19 7.93 26.30
N GLY A 40 -18.44 7.79 25.21
CA GLY A 40 -19.02 7.53 23.91
C GLY A 40 -19.86 6.27 24.09
N VAL A 41 -21.18 6.43 24.08
CA VAL A 41 -22.15 5.36 24.23
C VAL A 41 -21.98 4.41 23.05
N GLY A 42 -21.21 3.36 23.29
CA GLY A 42 -21.15 2.15 22.49
C GLY A 42 -21.29 0.96 23.44
N VAL A 43 -22.44 0.85 24.10
CA VAL A 43 -22.80 -0.35 24.87
C VAL A 43 -23.77 -1.14 24.00
N ASP A 44 -23.41 -2.38 23.67
CA ASP A 44 -24.14 -3.48 24.29
C ASP A 44 -23.31 -4.77 24.48
N GLY A 45 -23.22 -5.24 25.72
CA GLY A 45 -22.87 -6.64 26.06
C GLY A 45 -21.49 -6.97 26.65
N GLY A 46 -20.52 -6.06 26.71
CA GLY A 46 -19.18 -6.38 27.25
C GLY A 46 -18.61 -5.28 28.12
N ASN A 47 -18.48 -5.52 29.42
CA ASN A 47 -17.71 -4.66 30.32
C ASN A 47 -16.20 -4.95 30.13
N GLY A 48 -15.65 -4.49 29.01
CA GLY A 48 -14.25 -4.69 28.63
C GLY A 48 -13.48 -3.38 28.65
N SER A 49 -12.69 -3.16 29.70
CA SER A 49 -11.64 -2.14 29.73
C SER A 49 -10.51 -2.55 28.76
N GLY A 50 -10.55 -2.03 27.54
CA GLY A 50 -9.50 -2.23 26.55
C GLY A 50 -9.85 -1.55 25.24
N PHE A 51 -8.91 -0.81 24.66
CA PHE A 51 -8.99 -0.31 23.30
C PHE A 51 -8.98 -1.51 22.34
N VAL A 52 -10.16 -2.04 22.02
CA VAL A 52 -10.34 -2.94 20.88
C VAL A 52 -10.83 -2.08 19.73
N ALA A 53 -10.16 -2.18 18.58
CA ALA A 53 -10.59 -1.56 17.33
C ALA A 53 -12.07 -1.88 17.08
N GLU A 54 -12.83 -0.84 16.73
CA GLU A 54 -14.26 -0.82 16.46
C GLU A 54 -14.82 -2.18 16.02
N THR A 55 -15.38 -2.93 16.96
CA THR A 55 -16.29 -4.01 16.60
C THR A 55 -17.64 -3.36 16.35
N LEU A 56 -17.93 -3.07 15.08
CA LEU A 56 -19.22 -2.53 14.63
C LEU A 56 -20.34 -3.56 14.90
N TYR A 57 -20.93 -3.50 16.09
CA TYR A 57 -22.19 -4.18 16.38
C TYR A 57 -23.33 -3.31 15.84
N LEU A 58 -23.85 -3.68 14.66
CA LEU A 58 -25.01 -3.01 14.06
C LEU A 58 -26.29 -3.76 14.43
N PHE A 59 -27.13 -3.09 15.21
CA PHE A 59 -28.49 -3.49 15.58
C PHE A 59 -29.34 -3.84 14.34
N ASN A 60 -30.25 -4.80 14.47
CA ASN A 60 -31.28 -5.09 13.48
C ASN A 60 -32.65 -5.17 14.16
N ASN A 61 -33.55 -4.25 13.83
CA ASN A 61 -34.95 -4.29 14.26
C ASN A 61 -35.86 -4.39 13.04
N GLY A 62 -36.75 -5.39 13.05
CA GLY A 62 -37.95 -5.47 12.22
C GLY A 62 -37.99 -6.61 11.19
N GLY A 63 -38.81 -7.65 11.45
CA GLY A 63 -39.28 -8.63 10.46
C GLY A 63 -39.93 -9.89 11.07
N PRO A 64 -41.06 -10.42 10.54
CA PRO A 64 -42.06 -11.16 11.33
C PRO A 64 -41.74 -12.65 11.52
N GLY A 65 -42.01 -13.17 12.73
CA GLY A 65 -42.08 -14.61 13.00
C GLY A 65 -40.87 -15.26 13.69
N ASN A 66 -40.20 -14.57 14.62
CA ASN A 66 -39.07 -15.10 15.43
C ASN A 66 -37.89 -15.67 14.61
N ASN A 67 -37.62 -15.07 13.45
CA ASN A 67 -36.45 -15.35 12.61
C ASN A 67 -35.18 -14.62 13.13
N ASN A 68 -34.52 -15.21 14.12
CA ASN A 68 -33.18 -14.79 14.55
C ASN A 68 -32.12 -15.21 13.53
N PHE A 69 -31.96 -14.44 12.45
CA PHE A 69 -30.76 -14.54 11.61
C PHE A 69 -29.72 -13.56 12.13
N ASP A 70 -28.76 -14.10 12.88
CA ASP A 70 -27.46 -13.47 13.06
C ASP A 70 -26.83 -13.30 11.66
N ARG A 71 -26.46 -12.08 11.24
CA ARG A 71 -25.80 -11.88 9.94
C ARG A 71 -24.49 -12.67 9.84
N LYS A 72 -23.90 -13.13 10.95
CA LYS A 72 -22.79 -14.11 10.92
C LYS A 72 -23.18 -15.50 10.42
N ARG A 73 -24.45 -15.90 10.48
CA ARG A 73 -24.93 -17.13 9.82
C ARG A 73 -25.19 -16.97 8.34
N GLU A 74 -25.29 -15.74 7.82
CA GLU A 74 -25.28 -15.55 6.36
C GLU A 74 -23.89 -15.78 5.74
N LEU A 75 -22.83 -15.76 6.56
CA LEU A 75 -21.47 -16.17 6.20
C LEU A 75 -21.23 -17.68 6.34
N GLN A 76 -22.16 -18.44 6.94
CA GLN A 76 -22.17 -19.88 6.77
C GLN A 76 -22.58 -20.14 5.32
N GLY A 77 -21.67 -20.72 4.52
CA GLY A 77 -21.82 -20.89 3.08
C GLY A 77 -23.26 -21.26 2.69
N LYS A 78 -23.93 -20.35 1.99
CA LYS A 78 -25.26 -20.59 1.42
C LYS A 78 -25.06 -21.53 0.24
N GLY A 79 -25.49 -22.77 0.37
CA GLY A 79 -25.59 -23.68 -0.77
C GLY A 79 -26.93 -23.43 -1.46
N ILE A 80 -26.93 -23.28 -2.79
CA ILE A 80 -28.19 -23.29 -3.55
C ILE A 80 -28.57 -24.74 -3.86
N THR A 81 -29.80 -25.12 -3.55
CA THR A 81 -30.31 -26.46 -3.89
C THR A 81 -31.46 -26.34 -4.89
N PHE A 82 -31.49 -27.25 -5.86
CA PHE A 82 -32.53 -27.35 -6.89
C PHE A 82 -33.22 -28.70 -6.81
N TYR A 83 -34.55 -28.70 -6.86
CA TYR A 83 -35.33 -29.92 -7.05
C TYR A 83 -36.46 -29.72 -8.06
N THR A 84 -36.76 -30.79 -8.78
CA THR A 84 -37.89 -30.86 -9.71
C THR A 84 -39.21 -30.86 -8.95
N ILE A 85 -40.18 -30.09 -9.45
CA ILE A 85 -41.57 -30.11 -8.98
C ILE A 85 -42.29 -31.27 -9.69
N THR A 86 -42.81 -32.22 -8.93
CA THR A 86 -43.52 -33.41 -9.42
C THR A 86 -45.05 -33.27 -9.33
N GLY A 87 -45.57 -32.20 -8.71
CA GLY A 87 -46.99 -31.92 -8.59
C GLY A 87 -47.30 -30.56 -7.95
N GLY A 88 -48.55 -30.09 -8.09
CA GLY A 88 -49.04 -28.89 -7.40
C GLY A 88 -48.56 -27.55 -7.97
N ALA A 89 -47.98 -27.50 -9.18
CA ALA A 89 -47.51 -26.26 -9.83
C ALA A 89 -48.59 -25.54 -10.68
N SER A 90 -49.86 -25.62 -10.29
CA SER A 90 -50.95 -24.92 -10.97
C SER A 90 -51.27 -23.58 -10.30
N VAL A 91 -51.85 -22.64 -11.05
CA VAL A 91 -52.31 -21.36 -10.50
C VAL A 91 -53.24 -21.60 -9.30
N SER A 92 -53.05 -20.81 -8.25
CA SER A 92 -53.77 -20.88 -6.96
C SER A 92 -53.48 -22.14 -6.12
N SER A 93 -52.59 -23.03 -6.55
CA SER A 93 -52.15 -24.14 -5.69
C SER A 93 -51.44 -23.60 -4.46
N THR A 94 -51.91 -24.02 -3.28
CA THR A 94 -51.33 -23.70 -1.96
C THR A 94 -50.44 -24.83 -1.44
N SER A 95 -50.13 -25.82 -2.27
CA SER A 95 -49.12 -26.83 -2.01
C SER A 95 -48.41 -27.24 -3.30
N LEU A 96 -47.14 -27.59 -3.18
CA LEU A 96 -46.36 -28.21 -4.24
C LEU A 96 -45.81 -29.57 -3.77
N THR A 97 -45.45 -30.43 -4.72
CA THR A 97 -44.73 -31.68 -4.43
C THR A 97 -43.36 -31.61 -5.10
N LEU A 98 -42.29 -31.79 -4.33
CA LEU A 98 -40.91 -31.83 -4.84
C LEU A 98 -40.40 -33.26 -4.90
N ALA A 99 -39.47 -33.54 -5.81
CA ALA A 99 -38.76 -34.83 -5.87
C ALA A 99 -37.98 -35.14 -4.56
N ALA A 100 -37.49 -34.10 -3.88
CA ALA A 100 -36.95 -34.15 -2.52
C ALA A 100 -36.95 -32.73 -1.90
N ALA A 101 -36.83 -32.65 -0.58
CA ALA A 101 -36.91 -31.39 0.18
C ALA A 101 -35.85 -31.29 1.29
N SER A 102 -34.65 -31.85 1.04
CA SER A 102 -33.55 -31.83 2.01
C SER A 102 -33.13 -30.38 2.31
N GLY A 103 -33.00 -30.06 3.61
CA GLY A 103 -32.58 -28.74 4.07
C GLY A 103 -33.65 -27.63 3.98
N LEU A 104 -34.88 -27.95 3.53
CA LEU A 104 -35.96 -26.97 3.48
C LEU A 104 -36.60 -26.80 4.87
N LEU A 105 -36.89 -25.54 5.25
CA LEU A 105 -37.50 -25.18 6.53
C LEU A 105 -38.78 -24.36 6.34
N PRO A 106 -39.72 -24.34 7.30
CA PRO A 106 -40.85 -23.41 7.29
C PRO A 106 -40.38 -21.94 7.14
N GLY A 107 -41.09 -21.15 6.34
CA GLY A 107 -40.74 -19.75 6.07
C GLY A 107 -39.63 -19.54 5.02
N THR A 108 -39.02 -20.61 4.51
CA THR A 108 -37.99 -20.49 3.46
C THR A 108 -38.61 -19.93 2.17
N PRO A 109 -37.98 -18.93 1.51
CA PRO A 109 -38.38 -18.52 0.17
C PRO A 109 -37.98 -19.60 -0.86
N LEU A 110 -38.93 -19.98 -1.72
CA LEU A 110 -38.71 -20.84 -2.88
C LEU A 110 -38.77 -19.99 -4.14
N LEU A 111 -37.72 -20.01 -4.96
CA LEU A 111 -37.75 -19.46 -6.31
C LEU A 111 -38.22 -20.55 -7.28
N LEU A 112 -39.46 -20.41 -7.78
CA LEU A 112 -40.05 -21.33 -8.75
C LEU A 112 -39.62 -20.98 -10.17
N VAL A 113 -39.26 -21.99 -10.95
CA VAL A 113 -38.74 -21.86 -12.33
C VAL A 113 -39.38 -22.88 -13.28
N GLY A 114 -39.16 -22.71 -14.59
CA GLY A 114 -39.63 -23.65 -15.63
C GLY A 114 -41.00 -23.37 -16.22
N GLY A 115 -41.78 -22.44 -15.64
CA GLY A 115 -43.01 -21.90 -16.23
C GLY A 115 -42.75 -20.71 -17.16
N GLY A 116 -43.82 -20.01 -17.57
CA GLY A 116 -43.68 -18.78 -18.39
C GLY A 116 -43.01 -17.61 -17.67
N TYR A 117 -43.00 -17.62 -16.33
CA TYR A 117 -42.36 -16.63 -15.47
C TYR A 117 -41.70 -17.33 -14.27
N THR A 118 -40.75 -16.65 -13.63
CA THR A 118 -40.22 -17.03 -12.32
C THR A 118 -41.00 -16.33 -11.21
N GLU A 119 -41.26 -17.00 -10.10
CA GLU A 119 -41.87 -16.35 -8.93
C GLU A 119 -41.29 -16.86 -7.61
N THR A 120 -41.39 -16.03 -6.57
CA THR A 120 -40.96 -16.39 -5.22
C THR A 120 -42.18 -16.65 -4.35
N VAL A 121 -42.29 -17.86 -3.82
CA VAL A 121 -43.31 -18.24 -2.83
C VAL A 121 -42.64 -18.59 -1.51
N TYR A 122 -43.39 -18.61 -0.41
CA TYR A 122 -42.84 -18.96 0.91
C TYR A 122 -43.42 -20.27 1.42
N VAL A 123 -42.57 -21.11 2.01
CA VAL A 123 -42.99 -22.32 2.70
C VAL A 123 -43.86 -21.97 3.90
N SER A 124 -45.02 -22.61 4.02
CA SER A 124 -45.95 -22.39 5.13
C SER A 124 -45.37 -22.83 6.48
N GLY A 125 -45.81 -22.18 7.55
CA GLY A 125 -45.47 -22.57 8.93
C GLY A 125 -45.91 -23.99 9.30
N SER A 126 -46.87 -24.57 8.56
CA SER A 126 -47.35 -25.94 8.76
C SER A 126 -46.51 -27.02 8.08
N TYR A 127 -45.46 -26.66 7.34
CA TYR A 127 -44.59 -27.62 6.67
C TYR A 127 -43.86 -28.52 7.67
N THR A 128 -43.94 -29.83 7.47
CA THR A 128 -43.17 -30.81 8.22
C THR A 128 -41.83 -31.06 7.52
N VAL A 129 -40.73 -30.72 8.18
CA VAL A 129 -39.36 -30.83 7.61
C VAL A 129 -39.11 -32.25 7.07
N GLY A 130 -38.66 -32.33 5.82
CA GLY A 130 -38.38 -33.59 5.11
C GLY A 130 -39.56 -34.13 4.30
N SER A 131 -40.77 -33.57 4.43
CA SER A 131 -41.91 -33.89 3.57
C SER A 131 -41.65 -33.44 2.14
N THR A 132 -42.03 -34.24 1.14
CA THR A 132 -42.00 -33.84 -0.27
C THR A 132 -43.18 -32.97 -0.66
N THR A 133 -44.27 -33.00 0.11
CA THR A 133 -45.42 -32.09 -0.04
C THR A 133 -45.18 -30.83 0.79
N ILE A 134 -45.03 -29.70 0.12
CA ILE A 134 -44.68 -28.41 0.70
C ILE A 134 -45.92 -27.52 0.68
N PRO A 135 -46.58 -27.28 1.84
CA PRO A 135 -47.62 -26.27 1.92
C PRO A 135 -47.00 -24.87 1.75
N LEU A 136 -47.69 -24.00 1.03
CA LEU A 136 -47.28 -22.63 0.73
C LEU A 136 -48.08 -21.61 1.55
N GLN A 137 -47.49 -20.47 1.86
CA GLN A 137 -48.19 -19.36 2.55
C GLN A 137 -49.22 -18.68 1.65
N THR A 138 -48.96 -18.66 0.33
CA THR A 138 -49.83 -18.08 -0.69
C THR A 138 -49.97 -19.06 -1.85
N GLY A 139 -51.07 -18.92 -2.61
CA GLY A 139 -51.22 -19.65 -3.86
C GLY A 139 -50.18 -19.23 -4.90
N ILE A 140 -49.75 -20.18 -5.73
CA ILE A 140 -48.89 -19.95 -6.92
C ILE A 140 -49.62 -19.01 -7.90
N VAL A 141 -48.92 -18.01 -8.45
CA VAL A 141 -49.52 -17.04 -9.38
C VAL A 141 -49.42 -17.52 -10.83
N TYR A 142 -48.32 -18.18 -11.20
CA TYR A 142 -48.07 -18.63 -12.57
C TYR A 142 -48.10 -20.16 -12.69
N ALA A 143 -48.69 -20.68 -13.76
CA ALA A 143 -48.74 -22.12 -13.98
C ALA A 143 -47.44 -22.67 -14.59
N GLY A 144 -47.21 -23.97 -14.40
CA GLY A 144 -46.26 -24.75 -15.20
C GLY A 144 -44.83 -24.73 -14.69
N HIS A 145 -44.60 -24.37 -13.43
CA HIS A 145 -43.27 -24.47 -12.82
C HIS A 145 -42.82 -25.94 -12.78
N THR A 146 -41.57 -26.19 -13.17
CA THR A 146 -40.97 -27.53 -13.19
C THR A 146 -39.87 -27.70 -12.15
N GLY A 147 -39.42 -26.62 -11.50
CA GLY A 147 -38.38 -26.67 -10.49
C GLY A 147 -38.48 -25.56 -9.45
N ALA A 148 -37.83 -25.79 -8.31
CA ALA A 148 -37.72 -24.83 -7.22
C ALA A 148 -36.26 -24.75 -6.72
N PHE A 149 -35.80 -23.53 -6.47
CA PHE A 149 -34.53 -23.24 -5.80
C PHE A 149 -34.77 -22.70 -4.39
N TRP A 150 -33.90 -23.05 -3.46
CA TRP A 150 -33.80 -22.38 -2.16
C TRP A 150 -32.37 -22.45 -1.61
N ASP A 151 -32.11 -21.57 -0.66
CA ASP A 151 -30.86 -21.58 0.10
C ASP A 151 -30.93 -22.69 1.17
N VAL A 152 -29.95 -23.59 1.16
CA VAL A 152 -29.73 -24.57 2.22
C VAL A 152 -28.60 -24.06 3.11
N TYR A 153 -28.89 -23.97 4.39
CA TYR A 153 -27.87 -23.77 5.41
C TYR A 153 -27.07 -25.06 5.55
N ALA A 154 -25.78 -25.02 5.22
CA ALA A 154 -24.88 -26.13 5.54
C ALA A 154 -24.80 -26.25 7.09
N PRO A 155 -25.26 -27.36 7.70
CA PRO A 155 -25.25 -27.50 9.16
C PRO A 155 -23.84 -27.45 9.78
N GLN A 156 -22.81 -27.57 8.93
CA GLN A 156 -21.41 -27.63 9.31
C GLN A 156 -20.60 -26.40 8.82
N GLY A 157 -21.29 -25.30 8.48
CA GLY A 157 -20.65 -24.15 7.82
C GLY A 157 -20.05 -24.58 6.47
N PRO A 158 -19.24 -23.73 5.80
CA PRO A 158 -18.42 -24.19 4.69
C PRO A 158 -17.52 -25.30 5.22
N GLN A 159 -17.87 -26.56 4.93
CA GLN A 159 -17.16 -27.76 5.34
C GLN A 159 -15.77 -27.81 4.66
N LEU A 160 -14.84 -27.01 5.16
CA LEU A 160 -13.38 -27.13 5.01
C LEU A 160 -12.71 -26.11 5.95
N GLY A 161 -12.83 -26.35 7.26
CA GLY A 161 -11.89 -25.89 8.29
C GLY A 161 -11.82 -24.39 8.62
N GLY A 162 -12.82 -23.58 8.27
CA GLY A 162 -12.70 -22.12 8.36
C GLY A 162 -13.35 -21.42 9.56
N LEU A 163 -14.38 -21.99 10.19
CA LEU A 163 -15.20 -21.29 11.19
C LEU A 163 -15.47 -22.20 12.41
N LEU A 164 -15.41 -21.62 13.61
CA LEU A 164 -15.80 -22.29 14.85
C LEU A 164 -17.31 -22.55 14.85
N ALA A 165 -17.73 -23.65 15.50
CA ALA A 165 -19.14 -24.04 15.60
C ALA A 165 -20.06 -22.97 16.24
N THR A 166 -19.49 -21.99 16.93
CA THR A 166 -20.21 -20.87 17.55
C THR A 166 -20.51 -19.72 16.58
N GLY A 167 -20.02 -19.76 15.33
CA GLY A 167 -20.26 -18.72 14.33
C GLY A 167 -19.55 -17.38 14.62
N ILE A 168 -18.69 -17.32 15.63
CA ILE A 168 -17.95 -16.10 15.97
C ILE A 168 -16.70 -16.01 15.09
N ASP A 169 -16.82 -15.27 13.99
CA ASP A 169 -15.64 -14.78 13.27
C ASP A 169 -15.10 -13.49 13.90
N ALA A 170 -13.79 -13.29 13.90
CA ALA A 170 -13.21 -11.97 14.09
C ALA A 170 -13.55 -11.17 12.82
N VAL A 171 -13.95 -9.91 12.95
CA VAL A 171 -14.38 -9.07 11.80
C VAL A 171 -13.29 -9.08 10.73
N ALA A 172 -13.48 -9.90 9.70
CA ALA A 172 -12.50 -10.08 8.64
C ALA A 172 -12.91 -9.22 7.45
N ASN A 173 -11.96 -8.41 6.98
CA ASN A 173 -12.14 -7.72 5.70
C ASN A 173 -12.26 -8.77 4.59
N VAL A 174 -13.26 -8.63 3.73
CA VAL A 174 -13.41 -9.49 2.54
C VAL A 174 -12.90 -8.72 1.33
N ILE A 175 -12.02 -9.34 0.56
CA ILE A 175 -11.48 -8.81 -0.70
C ILE A 175 -12.15 -9.55 -1.85
N ILE A 176 -12.69 -8.80 -2.79
CA ILE A 176 -13.27 -9.34 -4.02
C ILE A 176 -12.21 -9.26 -5.12
N ASP A 177 -11.93 -10.37 -5.79
CA ASP A 177 -11.26 -10.36 -7.09
C ASP A 177 -12.33 -10.24 -8.18
N PRO A 178 -12.52 -9.05 -8.78
CA PRO A 178 -13.57 -8.82 -9.77
C PRO A 178 -13.32 -9.57 -11.08
N ASN A 179 -12.09 -10.00 -11.37
CA ASN A 179 -11.78 -10.72 -12.60
C ASN A 179 -12.11 -12.21 -12.50
N ALA A 180 -11.86 -12.81 -11.34
CA ALA A 180 -12.14 -14.21 -11.08
C ALA A 180 -13.49 -14.47 -10.40
N GLY A 181 -14.16 -13.42 -9.91
CA GLY A 181 -15.41 -13.52 -9.14
C GLY A 181 -15.23 -14.15 -7.75
N ASN A 182 -13.99 -14.24 -7.28
CA ASN A 182 -13.65 -14.90 -6.01
C ASN A 182 -13.71 -13.92 -4.84
N TYR A 183 -14.10 -14.44 -3.68
CA TYR A 183 -14.07 -13.72 -2.40
C TYR A 183 -12.94 -14.30 -1.52
N TYR A 184 -12.05 -13.43 -1.05
CA TYR A 184 -10.95 -13.77 -0.15
C TYR A 184 -11.20 -13.15 1.23
N ILE A 185 -11.07 -13.96 2.27
CA ILE A 185 -11.19 -13.49 3.65
C ILE A 185 -9.80 -13.14 4.17
N VAL A 186 -9.60 -11.91 4.64
CA VAL A 186 -8.36 -11.50 5.30
C VAL A 186 -8.28 -12.19 6.66
N ARG A 187 -7.29 -13.07 6.85
CA ARG A 187 -7.03 -13.76 8.12
C ARG A 187 -5.72 -13.27 8.70
N SER A 188 -5.66 -13.09 10.02
CA SER A 188 -4.38 -12.96 10.72
C SER A 188 -3.66 -14.32 10.72
N ALA A 189 -2.33 -14.31 10.63
CA ALA A 189 -1.54 -15.51 10.88
C ALA A 189 -1.74 -15.89 12.35
N SER A 190 -2.53 -16.93 12.61
CA SER A 190 -2.87 -17.37 13.97
C SER A 190 -1.75 -18.18 14.64
N GLN A 191 -0.71 -18.55 13.89
CA GLN A 191 0.44 -19.32 14.37
C GLN A 191 1.70 -19.00 13.56
N ASP A 192 2.85 -19.16 14.21
CA ASP A 192 4.16 -19.09 13.56
C ASP A 192 4.34 -20.28 12.58
N GLY A 193 4.96 -20.04 11.43
CA GLY A 193 5.23 -21.07 10.42
C GLY A 193 4.02 -21.54 9.59
N CYS A 194 2.93 -20.77 9.49
CA CYS A 194 1.83 -21.12 8.57
C CYS A 194 2.33 -21.17 7.11
N VAL A 195 1.94 -22.23 6.39
CA VAL A 195 2.29 -22.39 4.96
C VAL A 195 1.61 -21.26 4.20
N GLY A 196 2.39 -20.43 3.51
CA GLY A 196 1.89 -19.23 2.84
C GLY A 196 0.75 -19.57 1.89
N SER A 197 -0.46 -19.22 2.26
CA SER A 197 -1.59 -19.07 1.35
C SER A 197 -1.77 -17.58 1.13
N ASN A 198 -2.10 -17.19 -0.11
CA ASN A 198 -2.26 -15.81 -0.60
C ASN A 198 -2.44 -14.77 0.52
N ILE A 199 -1.35 -14.11 0.89
CA ILE A 199 -1.36 -13.03 1.88
C ILE A 199 -1.90 -11.79 1.14
N PRO A 200 -3.10 -11.30 1.48
CA PRO A 200 -3.60 -10.07 0.87
C PRO A 200 -2.75 -8.90 1.34
N LEU A 201 -1.93 -8.38 0.43
CA LEU A 201 -1.21 -7.13 0.62
C LEU A 201 -2.18 -5.96 0.44
N CYS A 202 -2.51 -5.28 1.54
CA CYS A 202 -3.18 -3.99 1.49
C CYS A 202 -2.16 -2.94 1.05
N SER A 203 -2.27 -2.45 -0.18
CA SER A 203 -1.53 -1.28 -0.65
C SER A 203 -2.54 -0.17 -0.96
N PRO A 204 -2.28 1.10 -0.57
CA PRO A 204 -3.10 2.21 -1.03
C PRO A 204 -3.11 2.22 -2.56
N ALA A 205 -4.31 2.20 -3.15
CA ALA A 205 -4.47 2.38 -4.59
C ALA A 205 -4.50 3.87 -4.92
N LEU A 206 -3.81 4.28 -5.98
CA LEU A 206 -3.97 5.59 -6.59
C LEU A 206 -4.97 5.46 -7.73
N TYR A 207 -6.00 6.30 -7.71
CA TYR A 207 -6.94 6.40 -8.83
C TYR A 207 -6.42 7.42 -9.84
N ASN A 208 -6.14 6.99 -11.07
CA ASN A 208 -5.59 7.85 -12.14
C ASN A 208 -6.68 8.43 -13.08
N GLY A 209 -7.96 8.22 -12.76
CA GLY A 209 -9.09 8.63 -13.60
C GLY A 209 -9.63 7.55 -14.53
N SER A 210 -8.97 6.40 -14.65
CA SER A 210 -9.45 5.24 -15.43
C SER A 210 -9.21 3.89 -14.75
N THR A 211 -8.12 3.73 -14.01
CA THR A 211 -7.75 2.51 -13.29
C THR A 211 -7.35 2.82 -11.85
N LEU A 212 -7.51 1.82 -10.97
CA LEU A 212 -6.90 1.80 -9.64
C LEU A 212 -5.52 1.16 -9.78
N ASP A 213 -4.48 1.97 -9.72
CA ASP A 213 -3.11 1.48 -9.81
C ASP A 213 -2.57 1.27 -8.39
N ARG A 214 -1.78 0.21 -8.19
CA ARG A 214 -0.95 0.12 -6.98
C ARG A 214 0.02 1.30 -6.98
N VAL A 215 0.35 1.82 -5.80
CA VAL A 215 1.59 2.60 -5.61
C VAL A 215 2.77 1.64 -5.80
N ASN A 216 2.98 1.22 -7.03
CA ASN A 216 4.20 0.59 -7.46
C ASN A 216 5.02 1.74 -8.01
N GLY A 217 6.08 2.15 -7.32
CA GLY A 217 7.19 2.76 -8.07
C GLY A 217 7.66 1.77 -9.13
N VAL A 218 8.49 2.21 -10.07
CA VAL A 218 9.08 1.31 -11.07
C VAL A 218 9.79 0.16 -10.32
N ASN A 219 9.29 -1.07 -10.44
CA ASN A 219 9.69 -2.26 -9.65
C ASN A 219 9.41 -2.23 -8.12
N GLY A 220 8.43 -1.45 -7.65
CA GLY A 220 7.93 -1.50 -6.27
C GLY A 220 8.64 -0.61 -5.24
N ALA A 221 9.56 0.27 -5.64
CA ALA A 221 10.27 1.18 -4.74
C ALA A 221 9.53 2.53 -4.56
N LEU A 222 9.26 2.95 -3.31
CA LEU A 222 8.41 4.11 -3.00
C LEU A 222 9.07 5.49 -3.24
N SER A 223 10.38 5.52 -3.53
CA SER A 223 11.13 6.74 -3.84
C SER A 223 12.31 6.45 -4.77
N THR A 224 12.83 7.48 -5.43
CA THR A 224 14.09 7.41 -6.21
C THR A 224 15.25 6.95 -5.34
N GLN A 225 15.29 7.32 -4.06
CA GLN A 225 16.29 6.82 -3.11
C GLN A 225 16.15 5.31 -2.87
N ASP A 226 14.92 4.81 -2.73
CA ASP A 226 14.68 3.37 -2.55
C ASP A 226 15.07 2.59 -3.82
N TRP A 227 14.86 3.17 -4.99
CA TRP A 227 15.26 2.59 -6.27
C TRP A 227 16.79 2.55 -6.43
N VAL A 228 17.49 3.65 -6.11
CA VAL A 228 18.96 3.70 -6.08
C VAL A 228 19.52 2.63 -5.14
N ARG A 229 18.93 2.48 -3.94
CA ARG A 229 19.32 1.41 -3.01
C ARG A 229 19.08 0.04 -3.61
N GLN A 230 17.91 -0.23 -4.17
CA GLN A 230 17.60 -1.53 -4.78
C GLN A 230 18.60 -1.90 -5.88
N LEU A 231 18.93 -0.95 -6.76
CA LEU A 231 19.90 -1.16 -7.83
C LEU A 231 21.33 -1.33 -7.30
N LEU A 232 21.71 -0.61 -6.25
CA LEU A 232 22.95 -0.88 -5.53
C LEU A 232 22.99 -2.32 -5.02
N TRP A 233 21.93 -2.81 -4.39
CA TRP A 233 21.82 -4.21 -3.96
C TRP A 233 21.92 -5.21 -5.11
N GLN A 234 21.52 -4.83 -6.31
CA GLN A 234 21.68 -5.64 -7.52
C GLN A 234 23.07 -5.53 -8.16
N GLY A 235 23.92 -4.61 -7.70
CA GLY A 235 25.27 -4.38 -8.25
C GLY A 235 25.27 -3.46 -9.47
N HIS A 236 24.29 -2.56 -9.57
CA HIS A 236 24.15 -1.60 -10.67
C HIS A 236 24.60 -0.17 -10.31
N ALA A 237 25.08 0.06 -9.07
CA ALA A 237 25.56 1.36 -8.62
C ALA A 237 27.10 1.42 -8.61
N TYR A 238 27.64 2.51 -9.13
CA TYR A 238 29.07 2.71 -9.33
C TYR A 238 29.53 4.07 -8.83
N CYS A 239 30.83 4.18 -8.58
CA CYS A 239 31.51 5.41 -8.21
C CYS A 239 32.70 5.60 -9.16
N ALA A 240 32.80 6.76 -9.80
CA ALA A 240 33.97 7.17 -10.55
C ALA A 240 34.63 8.35 -9.85
N HIS A 241 35.94 8.29 -9.60
CA HIS A 241 36.65 9.38 -8.93
C HIS A 241 38.04 9.63 -9.51
N SER A 242 38.49 10.89 -9.39
CA SER A 242 39.86 11.29 -9.73
C SER A 242 40.90 10.79 -8.72
N GLY A 243 40.46 10.36 -7.53
CA GLY A 243 41.34 10.16 -6.37
C GLY A 243 41.74 11.50 -5.74
N LEU A 244 42.61 11.43 -4.72
CA LEU A 244 43.20 12.63 -4.12
C LEU A 244 44.30 13.17 -5.03
N GLN A 245 44.11 14.40 -5.52
CA GLN A 245 45.02 15.08 -6.43
C GLN A 245 45.61 16.33 -5.78
N SER A 246 46.73 16.80 -6.31
CA SER A 246 47.34 18.08 -5.93
C SER A 246 47.26 19.06 -7.09
N SER A 247 46.74 20.26 -6.84
CA SER A 247 46.72 21.32 -7.85
C SER A 247 48.05 22.07 -7.88
N ALA A 248 48.51 22.41 -9.08
CA ALA A 248 49.59 23.36 -9.30
C ALA A 248 49.18 24.78 -8.84
N ALA A 249 50.17 25.64 -8.61
CA ALA A 249 49.92 27.05 -8.31
C ALA A 249 49.28 27.78 -9.52
N GLY A 250 48.47 28.80 -9.24
CA GLY A 250 47.76 29.59 -10.24
C GLY A 250 46.40 29.02 -10.65
N THR A 251 45.78 29.63 -11.67
CA THR A 251 44.48 29.22 -12.21
C THR A 251 44.63 28.00 -13.12
N ASN A 252 44.07 26.86 -12.69
CA ASN A 252 44.12 25.60 -13.42
C ASN A 252 42.75 24.91 -13.39
N ASP A 253 42.31 24.31 -14.50
CA ASP A 253 41.08 23.52 -14.58
C ASP A 253 41.43 22.02 -14.64
N TYR A 254 40.88 21.25 -13.70
CA TYR A 254 40.99 19.79 -13.64
C TYR A 254 39.63 19.15 -13.91
N ALA A 255 39.60 18.10 -14.71
CA ALA A 255 38.34 17.51 -15.19
C ALA A 255 38.12 16.09 -14.67
N LEU A 256 36.86 15.73 -14.42
CA LEU A 256 36.35 14.35 -14.40
C LEU A 256 35.23 14.25 -15.44
N SER A 257 35.38 13.34 -16.40
CA SER A 257 34.38 13.07 -17.44
C SER A 257 33.72 11.73 -17.19
N ILE A 258 32.39 11.71 -17.26
CA ILE A 258 31.56 10.51 -17.32
C ILE A 258 30.88 10.52 -18.68
N PHE A 259 31.31 9.65 -19.59
CA PHE A 259 30.81 9.59 -20.95
C PHE A 259 30.07 8.28 -21.20
N ASN A 260 28.87 8.36 -21.78
CA ASN A 260 28.06 7.20 -22.15
C ASN A 260 28.18 6.93 -23.67
N PRO A 261 29.14 6.09 -24.12
CA PRO A 261 29.29 5.78 -25.53
C PRO A 261 28.07 5.01 -26.05
N THR A 262 27.78 5.12 -27.35
CA THR A 262 26.68 4.36 -27.98
C THR A 262 26.76 2.85 -27.69
N ALA A 263 27.97 2.31 -27.57
CA ALA A 263 28.22 0.89 -27.34
C ALA A 263 27.92 0.42 -25.91
N SER A 264 27.65 1.30 -24.94
CA SER A 264 27.38 0.87 -23.55
C SER A 264 26.13 0.01 -23.45
N GLY A 265 25.12 0.26 -24.28
CA GLY A 265 23.79 -0.35 -24.19
C GLY A 265 23.05 -0.05 -22.88
N LYS A 266 23.49 0.94 -22.10
CA LYS A 266 22.99 1.25 -20.75
C LYS A 266 22.56 2.69 -20.60
N ASN A 267 21.51 2.92 -19.81
CA ASN A 267 21.21 4.26 -19.29
C ASN A 267 22.13 4.54 -18.11
N ILE A 268 22.71 5.73 -18.07
CA ILE A 268 23.57 6.17 -16.97
C ILE A 268 22.86 7.29 -16.24
N MET A 269 22.41 7.02 -15.01
CA MET A 269 21.81 8.04 -14.15
C MET A 269 22.81 8.46 -13.09
N LEU A 270 23.29 9.71 -13.16
CA LEU A 270 24.10 10.33 -12.13
C LEU A 270 23.18 10.88 -11.04
N TYR A 271 23.44 10.49 -9.79
CA TYR A 271 22.63 10.87 -8.63
C TYR A 271 23.41 11.59 -7.54
N SER A 272 24.73 11.73 -7.69
CA SER A 272 25.58 12.55 -6.83
C SER A 272 26.83 12.99 -7.57
N LEU A 273 27.19 14.27 -7.42
CA LEU A 273 28.42 14.89 -7.92
C LEU A 273 29.11 15.59 -6.76
N HIS A 274 30.12 14.92 -6.20
CA HIS A 274 30.87 15.38 -5.05
C HIS A 274 32.22 15.98 -5.46
N ILE A 275 32.51 17.15 -4.92
CA ILE A 275 33.86 17.73 -4.95
C ILE A 275 34.31 17.94 -3.52
N ALA A 276 35.54 17.55 -3.21
CA ALA A 276 36.18 17.94 -1.95
C ALA A 276 37.53 18.56 -2.27
N ALA A 277 37.77 19.78 -1.78
CA ALA A 277 39.00 20.47 -2.10
C ALA A 277 39.39 21.51 -1.03
N SER A 278 40.68 21.88 -0.99
CA SER A 278 41.23 22.87 -0.05
C SER A 278 41.22 24.27 -0.65
N GLY A 279 40.55 25.22 0.02
CA GLY A 279 40.44 26.62 -0.43
C GLY A 279 39.19 26.90 -1.27
N THR A 280 39.08 28.13 -1.78
CA THR A 280 37.97 28.54 -2.65
C THR A 280 38.23 28.15 -4.10
N MET A 281 37.24 27.58 -4.77
CA MET A 281 37.32 27.07 -6.13
C MET A 281 36.02 27.34 -6.91
N ILE A 282 36.06 27.12 -8.22
CA ILE A 282 34.86 27.18 -9.07
C ILE A 282 34.63 25.80 -9.68
N ALA A 283 33.49 25.19 -9.34
CA ALA A 283 33.02 23.98 -9.98
C ALA A 283 32.23 24.33 -11.25
N LYS A 284 32.49 23.64 -12.36
CA LYS A 284 31.79 23.86 -13.64
C LYS A 284 31.29 22.52 -14.20
N ILE A 285 30.01 22.43 -14.53
CA ILE A 285 29.39 21.26 -15.16
C ILE A 285 29.15 21.57 -16.63
N LYS A 286 29.66 20.71 -17.53
CA LYS A 286 29.50 20.82 -18.97
C LYS A 286 28.95 19.52 -19.56
N ALA A 287 27.95 19.62 -20.42
CA ALA A 287 27.52 18.50 -21.24
C ALA A 287 28.46 18.34 -22.45
N THR A 288 28.75 17.10 -22.82
CA THR A 288 29.65 16.75 -23.94
C THR A 288 28.93 15.82 -24.92
N SER A 289 29.17 16.00 -26.21
CA SER A 289 28.61 15.17 -27.30
C SER A 289 29.65 14.25 -27.95
N SER A 290 30.88 14.28 -27.43
CA SER A 290 32.00 13.42 -27.81
C SER A 290 32.81 13.12 -26.55
N ASP A 291 33.39 11.92 -26.48
CA ASP A 291 34.24 11.54 -25.35
C ASP A 291 35.47 12.46 -25.29
N PRO A 292 35.64 13.29 -24.24
CA PRO A 292 36.82 14.12 -24.09
C PRO A 292 38.12 13.31 -23.95
N ALA A 293 38.03 12.04 -23.53
CA ALA A 293 39.13 11.10 -23.39
C ALA A 293 40.39 11.71 -22.75
N TYR A 294 40.26 12.21 -21.52
CA TYR A 294 41.40 12.80 -20.80
C TYR A 294 42.52 11.78 -20.57
N ALA A 295 43.75 12.27 -20.39
CA ALA A 295 44.96 11.45 -20.38
C ALA A 295 45.00 10.37 -19.28
N SER A 296 44.27 10.56 -18.18
CA SER A 296 44.22 9.62 -17.06
C SER A 296 42.85 8.95 -17.00
N ALA A 297 42.83 7.64 -16.72
CA ALA A 297 41.60 6.94 -16.38
C ALA A 297 41.14 7.33 -14.97
N ALA A 298 39.84 7.53 -14.79
CA ALA A 298 39.26 7.65 -13.46
C ALA A 298 39.19 6.27 -12.80
N THR A 299 39.31 6.20 -11.47
CA THR A 299 39.07 4.95 -10.75
C THR A 299 37.58 4.72 -10.68
N VAL A 300 37.12 3.61 -11.27
CA VAL A 300 35.71 3.20 -11.25
C VAL A 300 35.55 1.95 -10.40
N SER A 301 34.66 1.98 -9.42
CA SER A 301 34.35 0.84 -8.58
C SER A 301 32.84 0.64 -8.44
N ASN A 302 32.43 -0.64 -8.39
CA ASN A 302 31.06 -1.00 -8.05
C ASN A 302 30.85 -0.81 -6.54
N GLN A 303 29.74 -0.18 -6.16
CA GLN A 303 29.44 0.08 -4.75
C GLN A 303 28.96 -1.18 -4.00
N ARG A 304 28.64 -2.26 -4.72
CA ARG A 304 28.42 -3.59 -4.14
C ARG A 304 29.66 -4.46 -4.32
N ALA A 305 30.31 -4.79 -3.20
CA ALA A 305 31.47 -5.67 -3.18
C ALA A 305 31.23 -6.99 -3.95
N GLY A 306 32.20 -7.39 -4.77
CA GLY A 306 32.15 -8.62 -5.57
C GLY A 306 31.28 -8.56 -6.84
N SER A 307 30.74 -7.40 -7.19
CA SER A 307 29.90 -7.24 -8.39
C SER A 307 30.72 -6.95 -9.65
N GLY A 308 30.06 -7.00 -10.82
CA GLY A 308 30.68 -6.74 -12.11
C GLY A 308 31.22 -5.32 -12.28
N ALA A 309 32.11 -5.15 -13.27
CA ALA A 309 32.62 -3.84 -13.67
C ALA A 309 31.55 -3.00 -14.39
N SER A 310 31.69 -1.68 -14.33
CA SER A 310 30.84 -0.73 -15.06
C SER A 310 31.01 -0.90 -16.57
N ALA A 311 29.90 -0.82 -17.31
CA ALA A 311 29.88 -0.83 -18.77
C ALA A 311 30.58 0.38 -19.40
N ILE A 312 30.74 1.47 -18.65
CA ILE A 312 31.40 2.71 -19.10
C ILE A 312 32.74 2.98 -18.39
N ALA A 313 33.32 1.99 -17.71
CA ALA A 313 34.54 2.19 -16.90
C ALA A 313 35.71 2.79 -17.72
N SER A 314 35.87 2.39 -18.98
CA SER A 314 36.90 2.92 -19.89
C SER A 314 36.63 4.34 -20.40
N ASN A 315 35.40 4.84 -20.24
CA ASN A 315 34.95 6.16 -20.69
C ASN A 315 34.80 7.15 -19.52
N CYS A 316 35.18 6.72 -18.33
CA CYS A 316 35.37 7.58 -17.16
C CYS A 316 36.84 8.02 -17.13
N THR A 317 37.10 9.26 -17.52
CA THR A 317 38.47 9.81 -17.62
C THR A 317 38.62 11.07 -16.77
N CYS A 318 39.83 11.36 -16.31
CA CYS A 318 40.14 12.56 -15.55
C CYS A 318 41.43 13.22 -16.03
N ALA A 319 41.58 14.51 -15.73
CA ALA A 319 42.81 15.25 -15.99
C ALA A 319 43.53 15.56 -14.67
N THR A 320 44.78 15.12 -14.57
CA THR A 320 45.68 15.41 -13.44
C THR A 320 46.59 16.62 -13.70
N SER A 321 46.42 17.27 -14.85
CA SER A 321 47.11 18.49 -15.26
C SER A 321 46.09 19.49 -15.80
N ASN A 322 46.50 20.76 -15.92
CA ASN A 322 45.64 21.83 -16.39
C ASN A 322 45.06 21.52 -17.78
N THR A 323 43.75 21.71 -17.94
CA THR A 323 43.03 21.54 -19.20
C THR A 323 42.34 22.82 -19.60
N SER A 324 42.22 23.08 -20.90
CA SER A 324 41.40 24.20 -21.36
C SER A 324 39.92 23.84 -21.24
N ASN A 325 39.16 24.59 -20.45
CA ASN A 325 37.71 24.52 -20.46
C ASN A 325 37.11 25.60 -21.39
N SER A 326 36.17 25.21 -22.23
CA SER A 326 35.41 26.11 -23.11
C SER A 326 33.91 26.01 -22.81
N GLY A 327 33.21 27.14 -22.80
CA GLY A 327 31.77 27.19 -22.58
C GLY A 327 30.96 26.49 -23.69
N PRO A 328 29.66 26.26 -23.47
CA PRO A 328 28.88 26.64 -22.29
C PRO A 328 29.04 25.64 -21.13
N TYR A 329 29.03 26.14 -19.90
CA TYR A 329 28.99 25.35 -18.67
C TYR A 329 28.13 26.07 -17.62
N ILE A 330 27.59 25.30 -16.67
CA ILE A 330 26.98 25.83 -15.45
C ILE A 330 28.08 25.92 -14.40
N GLN A 331 28.18 27.01 -13.66
CA GLN A 331 29.21 27.19 -12.63
C GLN A 331 28.63 27.41 -11.23
N SER A 332 29.36 26.97 -10.22
CA SER A 332 29.07 27.19 -8.80
C SER A 332 30.39 27.47 -8.07
N GLU A 333 30.40 28.51 -7.24
CA GLU A 333 31.51 28.77 -6.33
C GLU A 333 31.45 27.80 -5.16
N ILE A 334 32.57 27.14 -4.86
CA ILE A 334 32.69 26.22 -3.74
C ILE A 334 33.73 26.75 -2.76
N SER A 335 33.42 26.64 -1.47
CA SER A 335 34.36 26.92 -0.39
C SER A 335 35.20 25.67 -0.07
N SER A 336 36.10 25.79 0.91
CA SER A 336 36.91 24.66 1.35
C SER A 336 36.03 23.57 1.96
N GLY A 337 36.24 22.32 1.54
CA GLY A 337 35.53 21.14 2.05
C GLY A 337 34.72 20.38 0.99
N PRO A 338 33.96 19.36 1.41
CA PRO A 338 33.10 18.60 0.52
C PRO A 338 31.84 19.39 0.15
N THR A 339 31.48 19.39 -1.14
CA THR A 339 30.29 20.01 -1.70
C THR A 339 29.58 19.02 -2.63
N GLU A 340 28.27 18.87 -2.47
CA GLU A 340 27.38 18.15 -3.39
C GLU A 340 26.76 19.15 -4.38
N LEU A 341 26.95 18.89 -5.68
CA LEU A 341 26.47 19.78 -6.74
C LEU A 341 25.07 19.42 -7.23
N LEU A 342 24.61 18.18 -7.01
CA LEU A 342 23.25 17.75 -7.28
C LEU A 342 22.43 17.76 -5.98
N PRO A 343 21.58 18.78 -5.75
CA PRO A 343 20.74 18.82 -4.55
C PRO A 343 19.74 17.66 -4.53
N ASN A 344 19.17 17.40 -3.36
CA ASN A 344 18.24 16.29 -3.14
C ASN A 344 17.15 16.21 -4.24
N ASN A 345 16.97 15.00 -4.77
CA ASN A 345 16.01 14.66 -5.85
C ASN A 345 16.36 15.21 -7.25
N GLN A 346 17.55 15.79 -7.46
CA GLN A 346 18.05 16.04 -8.81
C GLN A 346 18.91 14.88 -9.30
N VAL A 347 18.76 14.56 -10.57
CA VAL A 347 19.54 13.55 -11.27
C VAL A 347 19.89 14.06 -12.66
N LEU A 348 20.99 13.56 -13.22
CA LEU A 348 21.32 13.75 -14.63
C LEU A 348 21.25 12.39 -15.32
N LEU A 349 20.56 12.33 -16.46
CA LEU A 349 20.41 11.11 -17.23
C LEU A 349 21.20 11.22 -18.54
N LEU A 350 22.05 10.23 -18.80
CA LEU A 350 22.68 9.99 -20.10
C LEU A 350 22.00 8.75 -20.72
N PRO A 351 21.06 8.93 -21.67
CA PRO A 351 20.30 7.81 -22.23
C PRO A 351 21.19 6.81 -22.96
N ALA A 352 20.77 5.54 -22.98
CA ALA A 352 21.42 4.50 -23.78
C ALA A 352 21.50 4.90 -25.26
N GLY A 353 22.65 4.66 -25.90
CA GLY A 353 22.87 4.96 -27.30
C GLY A 353 23.17 6.44 -27.63
N SER A 354 23.13 7.34 -26.64
CA SER A 354 23.14 8.79 -26.88
C SER A 354 24.49 9.40 -27.26
N ASN A 355 25.62 8.71 -27.02
CA ASN A 355 26.97 9.24 -27.24
C ASN A 355 27.21 10.60 -26.56
N ASN A 356 26.68 10.77 -25.35
CA ASN A 356 26.77 12.01 -24.58
C ASN A 356 27.45 11.76 -23.23
N GLY A 357 28.00 12.81 -22.64
CA GLY A 357 28.59 12.78 -21.32
C GLY A 357 28.38 14.06 -20.53
N ILE A 358 28.84 14.01 -19.29
CA ILE A 358 29.02 15.16 -18.42
C ILE A 358 30.50 15.24 -18.05
N THR A 359 31.06 16.44 -18.14
CA THR A 359 32.38 16.74 -17.59
C THR A 359 32.24 17.74 -16.46
N LEU A 360 32.77 17.37 -15.30
CA LEU A 360 32.91 18.22 -14.14
C LEU A 360 34.32 18.80 -14.12
N PHE A 361 34.43 20.11 -14.25
CA PHE A 361 35.68 20.84 -14.11
C PHE A 361 35.76 21.48 -12.72
N LEU A 362 36.95 21.47 -12.15
CA LEU A 362 37.31 22.19 -10.95
C LEU A 362 38.40 23.19 -11.29
N GLU A 363 38.05 24.48 -11.24
CA GLU A 363 39.02 25.56 -11.38
C GLU A 363 39.62 25.87 -10.01
N THR A 364 40.92 25.65 -9.87
CA THR A 364 41.70 26.02 -8.68
C THR A 364 42.43 27.32 -8.94
N VAL A 365 42.48 28.23 -7.97
CA VAL A 365 43.21 29.52 -8.07
C VAL A 365 44.55 29.53 -7.33
N ALA A 366 44.85 28.45 -6.60
CA ALA A 366 46.08 28.27 -5.82
C ALA A 366 46.43 26.77 -5.70
N SER A 367 47.64 26.49 -5.23
CA SER A 367 48.06 25.13 -4.92
C SER A 367 47.26 24.57 -3.74
N GLY A 368 46.81 23.33 -3.85
CA GLY A 368 45.99 22.68 -2.85
C GLY A 368 45.78 21.20 -3.16
N THR A 369 44.87 20.58 -2.43
CA THR A 369 44.41 19.21 -2.69
C THR A 369 42.95 19.22 -3.10
N TYR A 370 42.60 18.32 -4.00
CA TYR A 370 41.22 18.17 -4.44
C TYR A 370 40.89 16.71 -4.79
N SER A 371 39.61 16.43 -4.89
CA SER A 371 39.06 15.20 -5.44
C SER A 371 37.71 15.50 -6.07
N ILE A 372 37.45 14.88 -7.22
CA ILE A 372 36.18 14.94 -7.93
C ILE A 372 35.62 13.53 -7.98
N THR A 373 34.35 13.35 -7.59
CA THR A 373 33.67 12.05 -7.50
C THR A 373 32.27 12.15 -8.10
N ALA A 374 31.89 11.15 -8.90
CA ALA A 374 30.54 11.01 -9.44
C ALA A 374 29.99 9.63 -9.08
N HIS A 375 28.78 9.61 -8.50
CA HIS A 375 28.05 8.37 -8.27
C HIS A 375 26.93 8.23 -9.30
N TYR A 376 26.82 7.03 -9.86
CA TYR A 376 25.86 6.76 -10.93
C TYR A 376 25.35 5.32 -10.90
N ILE A 377 24.28 5.08 -11.65
CA ILE A 377 23.67 3.76 -11.85
C ILE A 377 23.65 3.43 -13.33
N GLU A 378 23.87 2.16 -13.65
CA GLU A 378 23.67 1.59 -14.98
C GLU A 378 22.48 0.64 -15.01
N TYR A 379 21.53 0.85 -15.92
CA TYR A 379 20.38 -0.04 -16.12
C TYR A 379 20.08 -0.30 -17.60
#